data_AF-A0A814SIK4-F1
#
_entry.id   AF-A0A814SIK4-F1
#
_cell.length_a   1.000
_cell.length_b   1.000
_cell.length_c   1.000
_cell.angle_alpha   90.00
_cell.angle_beta   90.00
_cell.angle_gamma   90.00
#
_symmetry.space_group_name_H-M   'P 1'
#
loop_
_entity.id
_entity.type
_entity.pdbx_description
1 polymer ?
#
loop_
_entity_poly.entity_id
_entity_poly.type
_entity_poly.pdbx_seq_one_letter_code
_entity_poly.pdbx_strand_id
1 'polypeptide(L)'
;MTKDNLFRKLDHDPTIQKEDKLTRYLLKLHKEGLISESDYKAARPCGSRPARLYGLPKTHKPNLPLRPIMSSIKTFNYKLSKWLAELLQPLRKSSYTIKDTFDFIKLTKTFNTQYSEKQMVSFDIQNLYTQIPIAQTIQIILSKMYPHITQNHQCQKQVHSTKHFCPNCLNRETLKTLLEMATTQSHFLFNNQLYEQIDGLFMGSPLAAIMAD
;
A
#
# COMPACT_ATOMS: atom_id res chain seq x y z
N MET A 1 8.09 8.06 -20.29
CA MET A 1 7.48 6.90 -20.98
C MET A 1 6.18 6.57 -20.26
N THR A 2 5.04 6.85 -20.88
CA THR A 2 3.73 6.39 -20.41
C THR A 2 3.65 4.88 -20.58
N LYS A 3 3.28 4.15 -19.53
CA LYS A 3 3.01 2.71 -19.62
C LYS A 3 1.73 2.51 -20.41
N ASP A 4 1.85 2.16 -21.67
CA ASP A 4 0.72 1.70 -22.48
C ASP A 4 0.31 0.30 -21.97
N ASN A 5 -0.94 0.15 -21.53
CA ASN A 5 -1.54 -1.04 -20.87
C ASN A 5 -1.46 -1.10 -19.33
N LEU A 6 -2.01 -0.10 -18.64
CA LEU A 6 -2.24 -0.14 -17.18
C LEU A 6 -3.37 -1.10 -16.76
N PHE A 7 -4.34 -1.35 -17.65
CA PHE A 7 -5.52 -2.16 -17.36
C PHE A 7 -5.74 -3.23 -18.43
N ARG A 8 -6.25 -4.37 -18.00
CA ARG A 8 -6.67 -5.48 -18.87
C ARG A 8 -8.12 -5.81 -18.58
N LYS A 9 -8.93 -6.00 -19.63
CA LYS A 9 -10.30 -6.48 -19.50
C LYS A 9 -10.30 -7.95 -19.05
N LEU A 10 -11.23 -8.31 -18.17
CA LEU A 10 -11.44 -9.69 -17.73
C LEU A 10 -12.76 -10.24 -18.28
N ASP A 11 -12.74 -11.52 -18.67
CA ASP A 11 -13.93 -12.21 -19.18
C ASP A 11 -14.80 -12.81 -18.08
N HIS A 12 -14.23 -13.00 -16.89
CA HIS A 12 -14.91 -13.58 -15.73
C HIS A 12 -14.50 -12.87 -14.44
N ASP A 13 -15.35 -12.95 -13.41
CA ASP A 13 -15.07 -12.38 -12.09
C ASP A 13 -14.15 -13.31 -11.29
N PRO A 14 -12.90 -12.92 -10.98
CA PRO A 14 -11.96 -13.74 -10.23
C PRO A 14 -12.11 -13.57 -8.71
N THR A 15 -13.12 -12.83 -8.22
CA THR A 15 -13.27 -12.48 -6.79
C THR A 15 -13.15 -13.69 -5.88
N ILE A 16 -13.97 -14.72 -6.11
CA ILE A 16 -14.02 -15.91 -5.26
C ILE A 16 -12.68 -16.65 -5.29
N GLN A 17 -12.11 -16.83 -6.49
CA GLN A 17 -10.81 -17.51 -6.66
C GLN A 17 -9.69 -16.79 -5.91
N LYS A 18 -9.66 -15.44 -5.96
CA LYS A 18 -8.66 -14.61 -5.28
C LYS A 18 -8.88 -14.60 -3.76
N GLU A 19 -10.12 -14.52 -3.30
CA GLU A 19 -10.48 -14.63 -1.88
C GLU A 19 -10.07 -15.99 -1.30
N ASP A 20 -10.34 -17.08 -2.00
CA ASP A 20 -9.98 -18.44 -1.59
C ASP A 20 -8.48 -18.65 -1.56
N LYS A 21 -7.76 -18.13 -2.57
CA LYS A 21 -6.29 -18.17 -2.60
C LYS A 21 -5.70 -17.43 -1.40
N LEU A 22 -6.18 -16.23 -1.11
CA LEU A 22 -5.72 -15.44 0.04
C LEU A 22 -6.06 -16.10 1.37
N THR A 23 -7.29 -16.58 1.52
CA THR A 23 -7.74 -17.24 2.75
C THR A 23 -6.93 -18.50 3.04
N ARG A 24 -6.67 -19.34 2.02
CA ARG A 24 -5.82 -20.53 2.17
C ARG A 24 -4.39 -20.17 2.58
N TYR A 25 -3.82 -19.14 1.96
CA TYR A 25 -2.47 -18.69 2.28
C TYR A 25 -2.38 -18.17 3.72
N LEU A 26 -3.30 -17.29 4.14
CA LEU A 26 -3.36 -16.78 5.51
C LEU A 26 -3.57 -17.91 6.54
N LEU A 27 -4.43 -18.89 6.23
CA LEU A 27 -4.66 -20.04 7.10
C LEU A 27 -3.38 -20.90 7.26
N LYS A 28 -2.61 -21.09 6.17
CA LYS A 28 -1.32 -21.76 6.22
C LYS A 28 -0.36 -21.04 7.18
N LEU A 29 -0.21 -19.71 7.02
CA LEU A 29 0.66 -18.91 7.88
C LEU A 29 0.25 -18.98 9.36
N HIS A 30 -1.05 -18.98 9.63
CA HIS A 30 -1.58 -19.11 10.98
C HIS A 30 -1.26 -20.49 11.59
N LYS A 31 -1.49 -21.58 10.84
CA LYS A 31 -1.16 -22.96 11.28
C LYS A 31 0.34 -23.15 11.53
N GLU A 32 1.18 -22.49 10.76
CA GLU A 32 2.64 -22.51 10.92
C GLU A 32 3.13 -21.58 12.07
N GLY A 33 2.22 -20.81 12.69
CA GLY A 33 2.54 -19.88 13.77
C GLY A 33 3.33 -18.64 13.32
N LEU A 34 3.28 -18.32 12.02
CA LEU A 34 3.96 -17.15 11.44
C LEU A 34 3.18 -15.85 11.66
N ILE A 35 1.86 -15.96 11.86
CA ILE A 35 0.97 -14.83 12.21
C ILE A 35 0.08 -15.23 13.40
N SER A 36 -0.27 -14.26 14.25
CA SER A 36 -1.16 -14.52 15.39
C SER A 36 -2.61 -14.73 14.96
N GLU A 37 -3.45 -15.26 15.85
CA GLU A 37 -4.90 -15.34 15.60
C GLU A 37 -5.52 -13.94 15.37
N SER A 38 -4.99 -12.92 16.04
CA SER A 38 -5.44 -11.54 15.85
C SER A 38 -5.09 -10.99 14.46
N ASP A 39 -3.87 -11.25 13.98
CA ASP A 39 -3.41 -10.88 12.64
C ASP A 39 -4.23 -11.60 11.57
N TYR A 40 -4.44 -12.90 11.76
CA TYR A 40 -5.26 -13.72 10.87
C TYR A 40 -6.67 -13.13 10.74
N LYS A 41 -7.36 -12.84 11.86
CA LYS A 41 -8.70 -12.22 11.84
C LYS A 41 -8.69 -10.83 11.20
N ALA A 42 -7.65 -10.04 11.43
CA ALA A 42 -7.51 -8.69 10.87
C ALA A 42 -7.33 -8.71 9.35
N ALA A 43 -6.52 -9.64 8.82
CA ALA A 43 -6.19 -9.74 7.40
C ALA A 43 -7.21 -10.54 6.58
N ARG A 44 -7.93 -11.51 7.18
CA ARG A 44 -8.78 -12.46 6.46
C ARG A 44 -10.01 -11.79 5.81
N PRO A 45 -10.19 -11.91 4.48
CA PRO A 45 -11.40 -11.46 3.79
C PRO A 45 -12.64 -12.27 4.17
N CYS A 46 -13.82 -11.72 3.88
CA CYS A 46 -15.10 -12.41 4.00
C CYS A 46 -16.12 -11.73 3.09
N GLY A 47 -16.66 -12.46 2.12
CA GLY A 47 -17.73 -11.98 1.23
C GLY A 47 -17.27 -10.83 0.36
N SER A 48 -16.19 -11.06 -0.40
CA SER A 48 -15.56 -10.03 -1.22
C SER A 48 -16.38 -9.71 -2.46
N ARG A 49 -16.07 -8.56 -3.06
CA ARG A 49 -16.57 -8.14 -4.37
C ARG A 49 -15.47 -7.41 -5.15
N PRO A 50 -15.64 -7.24 -6.48
CA PRO A 50 -14.77 -6.38 -7.25
C PRO A 50 -14.78 -4.94 -6.71
N ALA A 51 -13.66 -4.24 -6.88
CA ALA A 51 -13.59 -2.83 -6.56
C ALA A 51 -14.52 -2.02 -7.47
N ARG A 52 -14.84 -0.78 -7.10
CA ARG A 52 -15.68 0.12 -7.93
C ARG A 52 -14.91 1.37 -8.29
N LEU A 53 -14.84 1.68 -9.58
CA LEU A 53 -14.27 2.92 -10.07
C LEU A 53 -15.34 4.02 -10.08
N TYR A 54 -15.03 5.19 -9.50
CA TYR A 54 -15.89 6.37 -9.56
C TYR A 54 -15.04 7.63 -9.69
N GLY A 55 -15.64 8.73 -10.16
CA GLY A 55 -14.96 10.01 -10.34
C GLY A 55 -15.39 11.03 -9.29
N LEU A 56 -14.42 11.75 -8.71
CA LEU A 56 -14.68 12.94 -7.89
C LEU A 56 -14.29 14.20 -8.67
N PRO A 57 -15.17 15.22 -8.78
CA PRO A 57 -14.83 16.44 -9.51
C PRO A 57 -13.73 17.24 -8.80
N LYS A 58 -12.74 17.72 -9.53
CA LYS A 58 -11.75 18.68 -9.03
C LYS A 58 -12.36 20.09 -9.07
N THR A 59 -13.08 20.46 -8.01
CA THR A 59 -13.84 21.72 -7.90
C THR A 59 -13.02 23.00 -8.06
N HIS A 60 -11.70 22.93 -7.85
CA HIS A 60 -10.77 24.05 -7.96
C HIS A 60 -10.17 24.24 -9.38
N LYS A 61 -10.57 23.44 -10.38
CA LYS A 61 -10.05 23.54 -11.76
C LYS A 61 -11.17 23.89 -12.75
N PRO A 62 -10.88 24.69 -13.79
CA PRO A 62 -11.83 24.93 -14.87
C PRO A 62 -12.20 23.59 -15.54
N ASN A 63 -13.43 23.49 -16.04
CA ASN A 63 -14.02 22.29 -16.65
C ASN A 63 -14.19 21.08 -15.70
N LEU A 64 -14.00 21.26 -14.39
CA LEU A 64 -14.27 20.26 -13.33
C LEU A 64 -13.77 18.83 -13.65
N PRO A 65 -12.50 18.66 -14.07
CA PRO A 65 -11.99 17.35 -14.45
C PRO A 65 -12.14 16.34 -13.31
N LEU A 66 -12.54 15.12 -13.65
CA LEU A 66 -12.72 14.05 -12.67
C LEU A 66 -11.37 13.51 -12.17
N ARG A 67 -11.30 13.23 -10.87
CA ARG A 67 -10.26 12.43 -10.24
C ARG A 67 -10.81 11.00 -10.08
N PRO A 68 -10.28 10.00 -10.82
CA PRO A 68 -10.71 8.62 -10.64
C PRO A 68 -10.27 8.11 -9.27
N ILE A 69 -11.19 7.46 -8.55
CA ILE A 69 -10.96 6.80 -7.26
C ILE A 69 -11.46 5.37 -7.34
N MET A 70 -10.68 4.45 -6.77
CA MET A 70 -11.10 3.06 -6.64
C MET A 70 -11.57 2.78 -5.22
N SER A 71 -12.87 2.48 -5.08
CA SER A 71 -13.38 1.98 -3.80
C SER A 71 -12.89 0.55 -3.59
N SER A 72 -11.90 0.37 -2.73
CA SER A 72 -11.38 -0.93 -2.28
C SER A 72 -12.27 -1.58 -1.20
N ILE A 73 -13.36 -0.93 -0.79
CA ILE A 73 -14.21 -1.43 0.31
C ILE A 73 -14.88 -2.75 -0.10
N LYS A 74 -14.64 -3.77 0.74
CA LYS A 74 -15.05 -5.18 0.53
C LYS A 74 -14.33 -5.88 -0.63
N THR A 75 -13.18 -5.39 -1.10
CA THR A 75 -12.34 -6.21 -1.98
C THR A 75 -11.61 -7.29 -1.17
N PHE A 76 -11.20 -8.37 -1.84
CA PHE A 76 -10.54 -9.51 -1.20
C PHE A 76 -9.24 -9.12 -0.49
N ASN A 77 -8.52 -8.12 -1.00
CA ASN A 77 -7.25 -7.63 -0.47
C ASN A 77 -7.38 -6.44 0.49
N TYR A 78 -8.59 -5.92 0.74
CA TYR A 78 -8.78 -4.71 1.55
C TYR A 78 -8.25 -4.85 2.98
N LYS A 79 -8.69 -5.92 3.66
CA LYS A 79 -8.32 -6.21 5.05
C LYS A 79 -6.83 -6.50 5.20
N LEU A 80 -6.28 -7.30 4.29
CA LEU A 80 -4.84 -7.53 4.19
C LEU A 80 -4.07 -6.21 4.02
N SER A 81 -4.51 -5.35 3.10
CA SER A 81 -3.88 -4.05 2.85
C SER A 81 -3.89 -3.16 4.09
N LYS A 82 -5.00 -3.18 4.86
CA LYS A 82 -5.10 -2.42 6.11
C LYS A 82 -4.15 -2.96 7.18
N TRP A 83 -4.10 -4.27 7.37
CA TRP A 83 -3.19 -4.90 8.32
C TRP A 83 -1.71 -4.65 7.96
N LEU A 84 -1.34 -4.80 6.68
CA LEU A 84 0.00 -4.45 6.20
C LEU A 84 0.30 -2.97 6.38
N ALA A 85 -0.69 -2.09 6.18
CA ALA A 85 -0.48 -0.67 6.37
C ALA A 85 -0.15 -0.33 7.84
N GLU A 86 -0.83 -0.98 8.79
CA GLU A 86 -0.52 -0.85 10.23
C GLU A 86 0.88 -1.39 10.54
N LEU A 87 1.26 -2.52 9.95
CA LEU A 87 2.57 -3.15 10.10
C LEU A 87 3.72 -2.25 9.60
N LEU A 88 3.51 -1.55 8.48
CA LEU A 88 4.52 -0.74 7.81
C LEU A 88 4.58 0.72 8.28
N GLN A 89 3.67 1.17 9.18
CA GLN A 89 3.68 2.54 9.71
C GLN A 89 5.05 3.04 10.17
N PRO A 90 5.89 2.23 10.84
CA PRO A 90 7.21 2.70 11.28
C PRO A 90 8.13 3.18 10.13
N LEU A 91 7.96 2.64 8.91
CA LEU A 91 8.79 2.98 7.76
C LEU A 91 8.54 4.38 7.19
N ARG A 92 7.37 4.96 7.48
CA ARG A 92 6.94 6.28 6.98
C ARG A 92 7.72 7.44 7.62
N LYS A 93 8.41 7.19 8.73
CA LYS A 93 9.18 8.22 9.43
C LYS A 93 10.48 8.51 8.66
N SER A 94 10.62 9.74 8.18
CA SER A 94 11.82 10.23 7.50
C SER A 94 12.19 11.60 8.06
N SER A 95 13.49 11.89 8.15
CA SER A 95 14.03 13.21 8.54
C SER A 95 13.74 14.30 7.51
N TYR A 96 13.34 13.92 6.30
CA TYR A 96 13.01 14.84 5.20
C TYR A 96 11.51 15.11 5.07
N THR A 97 10.68 14.45 5.88
CA THR A 97 9.22 14.65 5.87
C THR A 97 8.85 15.75 6.84
N ILE A 98 8.14 16.76 6.34
CA ILE A 98 7.55 17.82 7.17
C ILE A 98 6.15 17.38 7.58
N LYS A 99 5.85 17.47 8.86
CA LYS A 99 4.59 16.98 9.44
C LYS A 99 3.39 17.78 9.01
N ASP A 100 3.51 19.11 9.03
CA ASP A 100 2.41 20.02 8.72
C ASP A 100 2.90 21.40 8.23
N THR A 101 1.95 22.23 7.81
CA THR A 101 2.19 23.57 7.28
C THR A 101 2.86 24.50 8.30
N PHE A 102 2.61 24.34 9.60
CA PHE A 102 3.20 25.21 10.62
C PHE A 102 4.68 24.88 10.81
N ASP A 103 5.03 23.59 10.79
CA ASP A 103 6.43 23.14 10.79
C ASP A 103 7.16 23.64 9.54
N PHE A 104 6.51 23.64 8.37
CA PHE A 104 7.08 24.23 7.16
C PHE A 104 7.35 25.73 7.30
N ILE A 105 6.41 26.50 7.84
CA ILE A 105 6.59 27.94 8.10
C ILE A 105 7.75 28.18 9.08
N LYS A 106 7.87 27.34 10.12
CA LYS A 106 8.98 27.44 11.07
C LYS A 106 10.32 27.14 10.41
N LEU A 107 10.39 26.10 9.59
CA LEU A 107 11.59 25.73 8.84
C LEU A 107 11.99 26.83 7.85
N THR A 108 11.03 27.42 7.13
CA THR A 108 11.33 28.48 6.16
C THR A 108 11.95 29.72 6.81
N LYS A 109 11.54 30.04 8.04
CA LYS A 109 12.12 31.13 8.84
C LYS A 109 13.55 30.89 9.32
N THR A 110 14.03 29.64 9.38
CA THR A 110 15.42 29.36 9.77
C THR A 110 16.41 29.56 8.63
N PHE A 111 15.94 29.57 7.37
CA PHE A 111 16.80 29.89 6.24
C PHE A 111 17.20 31.36 6.29
N ASN A 112 18.49 31.62 6.42
CA ASN A 112 19.00 32.97 6.47
C ASN A 112 18.74 33.71 5.16
N THR A 113 17.95 34.79 5.23
CA THR A 113 17.50 35.61 4.09
C THR A 113 18.54 36.65 3.66
N GLN A 114 19.70 36.69 4.32
CA GLN A 114 20.77 37.67 4.06
C GLN A 114 21.50 37.51 2.70
N TYR A 115 21.13 36.53 1.88
CA TYR A 115 21.67 36.34 0.54
C TYR A 115 20.59 36.66 -0.49
N SER A 116 20.83 37.70 -1.29
CA SER A 116 19.90 38.28 -2.27
C SER A 116 19.57 37.38 -3.48
N GLU A 117 20.15 36.19 -3.57
CA GLU A 117 20.12 35.34 -4.77
C GLU A 117 19.57 33.93 -4.52
N LYS A 118 18.58 33.78 -3.62
CA LYS A 118 17.94 32.47 -3.40
C LYS A 118 16.65 32.35 -4.20
N GLN A 119 16.52 31.26 -4.95
CA GLN A 119 15.29 30.88 -5.65
C GLN A 119 14.69 29.64 -4.99
N MET A 120 13.37 29.66 -4.79
CA MET A 120 12.61 28.50 -4.35
C MET A 120 12.09 27.75 -5.58
N VAL A 121 12.42 26.47 -5.68
CA VAL A 121 11.93 25.59 -6.74
C VAL A 121 11.04 24.53 -6.11
N SER A 122 9.86 24.30 -6.69
CA SER A 122 8.91 23.28 -6.26
C SER A 122 8.72 22.27 -7.39
N PHE A 123 8.74 20.99 -7.03
CA PHE A 123 8.48 19.88 -7.94
C PHE A 123 7.20 19.17 -7.51
N ASP A 124 6.34 18.84 -8.48
CA ASP A 124 5.12 18.06 -8.26
C ASP A 124 5.15 16.79 -9.12
N ILE A 125 4.77 15.66 -8.53
CA ILE A 125 4.73 14.38 -9.23
C ILE A 125 3.36 14.21 -9.88
N GLN A 126 3.32 14.19 -11.21
CA GLN A 126 2.10 13.89 -11.93
C GLN A 126 1.70 12.41 -11.72
N ASN A 127 0.43 12.16 -11.39
CA ASN A 127 -0.13 10.81 -11.33
C ASN A 127 0.64 9.82 -10.43
N LEU A 128 1.12 10.28 -9.26
CA LEU A 128 1.95 9.53 -8.31
C LEU A 128 1.57 8.04 -8.20
N TYR A 129 0.35 7.74 -7.74
CA TYR A 129 -0.06 6.36 -7.45
C TYR A 129 0.03 5.41 -8.65
N THR A 130 -0.43 5.83 -9.82
CA THR A 130 -0.42 4.98 -11.02
C THR A 130 0.98 4.78 -11.61
N GLN A 131 1.95 5.61 -11.22
CA GLN A 131 3.33 5.53 -11.70
C GLN A 131 4.27 4.79 -10.75
N ILE A 132 3.82 4.41 -9.55
CA ILE A 132 4.64 3.67 -8.59
C ILE A 132 4.98 2.28 -9.15
N PRO A 133 6.27 1.92 -9.32
CA PRO A 133 6.70 0.60 -9.76
C PRO A 133 6.57 -0.41 -8.61
N ILE A 134 5.45 -1.14 -8.56
CA ILE A 134 5.09 -2.02 -7.42
C ILE A 134 6.24 -2.95 -7.04
N ALA A 135 6.83 -3.65 -8.02
CA ALA A 135 7.89 -4.61 -7.77
C ALA A 135 9.12 -3.98 -7.10
N GLN A 136 9.53 -2.79 -7.54
CA GLN A 136 10.67 -2.07 -6.96
C GLN A 136 10.33 -1.56 -5.56
N THR A 137 9.12 -1.02 -5.36
CA THR A 137 8.67 -0.57 -4.04
C THR A 137 8.63 -1.72 -3.03
N ILE A 138 8.17 -2.90 -3.43
CA ILE A 138 8.20 -4.10 -2.59
C ILE A 138 9.65 -4.43 -2.18
N GLN A 139 10.61 -4.37 -3.11
CA GLN A 139 12.01 -4.61 -2.76
C GLN A 139 12.56 -3.58 -1.77
N ILE A 140 12.22 -2.30 -1.93
CA ILE A 140 12.62 -1.25 -0.98
C ILE A 140 12.06 -1.53 0.42
N ILE A 141 10.77 -1.90 0.51
CA ILE A 141 10.13 -2.25 1.78
C ILE A 141 10.85 -3.45 2.43
N LEU A 142 11.11 -4.50 1.66
CA LEU A 142 11.82 -5.69 2.19
C LEU A 142 13.23 -5.34 2.67
N SER A 143 13.98 -4.52 1.93
CA SER A 143 15.32 -4.08 2.36
C SER A 143 15.28 -3.27 3.66
N LYS A 144 14.27 -2.40 3.85
CA LYS A 144 14.10 -1.62 5.08
C LYS A 144 13.63 -2.48 6.27
N MET A 145 12.79 -3.48 6.02
CA MET A 145 12.24 -4.35 7.08
C MET A 145 13.20 -5.44 7.54
N TYR A 146 14.17 -5.82 6.70
CA TYR A 146 15.14 -6.88 6.97
C TYR A 146 16.60 -6.39 6.81
N PRO A 147 17.05 -5.37 7.56
CA PRO A 147 18.41 -4.82 7.40
C PRO A 147 19.50 -5.80 7.88
N HIS A 148 19.21 -6.64 8.88
CA HIS A 148 20.12 -7.68 9.40
C HIS A 148 19.32 -8.91 9.83
N ILE A 149 19.60 -10.08 9.23
CA ILE A 149 19.02 -11.36 9.68
C ILE A 149 19.89 -11.86 10.84
N THR A 150 19.35 -11.89 12.05
CA THR A 150 20.05 -12.45 13.22
C THR A 150 19.71 -13.93 13.37
N GLN A 151 20.73 -14.79 13.32
CA GLN A 151 20.58 -16.26 13.37
C GLN A 151 20.07 -16.79 14.72
N ASN A 152 20.09 -15.98 15.79
CA ASN A 152 19.71 -16.39 17.15
C ASN A 152 18.48 -15.63 17.66
N HIS A 153 17.35 -15.72 16.94
CA HIS A 153 16.12 -15.08 17.39
C HIS A 153 15.32 -15.95 18.36
N GLN A 154 15.26 -15.52 19.62
CA GLN A 154 14.29 -16.03 20.59
C GLN A 154 13.09 -15.08 20.63
N CYS A 155 12.10 -15.34 19.77
CA CYS A 155 10.79 -14.70 19.93
C CYS A 155 10.09 -15.36 21.11
N GLN A 156 9.66 -14.59 22.10
CA GLN A 156 8.74 -15.09 23.11
C GLN A 156 7.38 -15.28 22.41
N LYS A 157 7.18 -16.46 21.83
CA LYS A 157 6.03 -16.92 21.01
C LYS A 157 4.65 -16.80 21.68
N GLN A 158 4.49 -16.11 22.81
CA GLN A 158 3.22 -16.03 23.55
C GLN A 158 2.81 -14.63 24.04
N VAL A 159 3.57 -13.53 23.84
CA VAL A 159 3.18 -12.22 24.41
C VAL A 159 3.47 -11.04 23.48
N HIS A 160 2.99 -11.07 22.25
CA HIS A 160 2.95 -9.86 21.43
C HIS A 160 1.51 -9.41 21.22
N SER A 161 1.11 -8.47 22.07
CA SER A 161 0.18 -7.40 21.74
C SER A 161 0.35 -7.02 20.25
N THR A 162 -0.62 -7.44 19.44
CA THR A 162 -1.12 -7.03 18.09
C THR A 162 -0.33 -6.11 17.13
N LYS A 163 0.85 -5.57 17.45
CA LYS A 163 1.50 -4.48 16.70
C LYS A 163 3.00 -4.64 16.46
N HIS A 164 3.65 -5.68 16.99
CA HIS A 164 5.09 -5.85 16.83
C HIS A 164 5.43 -6.74 15.63
N PHE A 165 6.02 -6.16 14.58
CA PHE A 165 6.62 -6.91 13.49
C PHE A 165 7.94 -7.54 13.93
N CYS A 166 8.14 -8.83 13.66
CA CYS A 166 9.43 -9.48 13.85
C CYS A 166 9.95 -10.06 12.52
N PRO A 167 11.09 -9.58 12.00
CA PRO A 167 11.68 -10.07 10.74
C PRO A 167 12.16 -11.52 10.83
N ASN A 168 12.40 -12.03 12.03
CA ASN A 168 12.82 -13.41 12.22
C ASN A 168 11.62 -14.38 12.36
N CYS A 169 10.42 -13.88 12.66
CA CYS A 169 9.19 -14.69 12.72
C CYS A 169 8.44 -14.70 11.40
N LEU A 170 8.30 -13.55 10.75
CA LEU A 170 7.74 -13.46 9.41
C LEU A 170 8.90 -13.37 8.43
N ASN A 171 9.18 -14.45 7.72
CA ASN A 171 10.32 -14.45 6.79
C ASN A 171 10.07 -13.47 5.61
N ARG A 172 11.17 -13.07 4.97
CA ARG A 172 11.18 -12.08 3.88
C ARG A 172 10.28 -12.48 2.70
N GLU A 173 10.30 -13.75 2.29
CA GLU A 173 9.49 -14.24 1.16
C GLU A 173 7.99 -14.27 1.49
N THR A 174 7.62 -14.54 2.75
CA THR A 174 6.24 -14.44 3.21
C THR A 174 5.76 -12.99 3.16
N LEU A 175 6.53 -12.03 3.69
CA LEU A 175 6.14 -10.62 3.62
C LEU A 175 6.03 -10.15 2.15
N LYS A 176 6.97 -10.56 1.30
CA LYS A 176 6.91 -10.30 -0.15
C LYS A 176 5.62 -10.81 -0.76
N THR A 177 5.27 -12.07 -0.50
CA THR A 177 4.04 -12.69 -1.02
C THR A 177 2.79 -11.94 -0.53
N LEU A 178 2.75 -11.55 0.75
CA LEU A 178 1.63 -10.77 1.31
C LEU A 178 1.53 -9.39 0.65
N LEU A 179 2.65 -8.70 0.42
CA LEU A 179 2.68 -7.41 -0.30
C LEU A 179 2.21 -7.57 -1.74
N GLU A 180 2.66 -8.61 -2.45
CA GLU A 180 2.23 -8.91 -3.82
C GLU A 180 0.71 -9.19 -3.85
N MET A 181 0.19 -10.02 -2.94
CA MET A 181 -1.25 -10.31 -2.86
C MET A 181 -2.09 -9.09 -2.48
N ALA A 182 -1.52 -8.14 -1.73
CA ALA A 182 -2.20 -6.90 -1.35
C ALA A 182 -2.24 -5.87 -2.49
N THR A 183 -1.22 -5.84 -3.34
CA THR A 183 -0.99 -4.76 -4.31
C THR A 183 -1.28 -5.16 -5.75
N THR A 184 -1.05 -6.43 -6.11
CA THR A 184 -1.23 -6.92 -7.46
C THR A 184 -2.64 -7.48 -7.68
N GLN A 185 -3.07 -7.52 -8.95
CA GLN A 185 -4.31 -8.19 -9.36
C GLN A 185 -5.59 -7.60 -8.73
N SER A 186 -5.56 -6.33 -8.35
CA SER A 186 -6.77 -5.60 -7.98
C SER A 186 -7.66 -5.49 -9.22
N HIS A 187 -8.87 -6.03 -9.12
CA HIS A 187 -9.85 -6.02 -10.20
C HIS A 187 -11.07 -5.20 -9.78
N PHE A 188 -11.68 -4.57 -10.76
CA PHE A 188 -12.72 -3.57 -10.55
C PHE A 188 -13.77 -3.59 -11.65
N LEU A 189 -14.96 -3.13 -11.28
CA LEU A 189 -16.07 -2.91 -12.19
C LEU A 189 -16.09 -1.45 -12.65
N PHE A 190 -16.22 -1.26 -13.95
CA PHE A 190 -16.48 0.02 -14.60
C PHE A 190 -17.40 -0.20 -15.79
N ASN A 191 -18.51 0.55 -15.89
CA ASN A 191 -19.53 0.40 -16.94
C ASN A 191 -19.95 -1.06 -17.17
N ASN A 192 -20.22 -1.79 -16.08
CA ASN A 192 -20.58 -3.22 -16.08
C ASN A 192 -19.55 -4.15 -16.76
N GLN A 193 -18.31 -3.68 -16.95
CA GLN A 193 -17.20 -4.48 -17.44
C GLN A 193 -16.15 -4.63 -16.34
N LEU A 194 -15.54 -5.81 -16.28
CA LEU A 194 -14.47 -6.12 -15.34
C LEU A 194 -13.12 -5.79 -15.96
N TYR A 195 -12.28 -5.19 -15.14
CA TYR A 195 -10.90 -4.87 -15.48
C TYR A 195 -9.98 -5.29 -14.34
N GLU A 196 -8.73 -5.57 -14.68
CA GLU A 196 -7.64 -5.80 -13.76
C GLU A 196 -6.55 -4.78 -13.99
N GLN A 197 -5.97 -4.28 -12.91
CA GLN A 197 -4.77 -3.46 -12.99
C GLN A 197 -3.54 -4.33 -13.15
N ILE A 198 -2.74 -3.99 -14.16
CA ILE A 198 -1.46 -4.64 -14.45
C ILE A 198 -0.36 -4.05 -13.56
N ASP A 199 -0.35 -2.73 -13.37
CA ASP A 199 0.68 -2.06 -12.58
C ASP A 199 0.21 -0.70 -12.01
N GLY A 200 0.97 -0.18 -11.06
CA GLY A 200 0.65 1.02 -10.29
C GLY A 200 -0.30 0.73 -9.11
N LEU A 201 -0.42 1.70 -8.21
CA LEU A 201 -1.33 1.61 -7.07
C LEU A 201 -2.61 2.37 -7.37
N PHE A 202 -3.72 1.90 -6.80
CA PHE A 202 -4.97 2.65 -6.84
C PHE A 202 -5.12 3.59 -5.66
N MET A 203 -5.55 4.81 -5.98
CA MET A 203 -6.12 5.74 -5.00
C MET A 203 -7.34 5.08 -4.37
N GLY A 204 -7.23 4.78 -3.07
CA GLY A 204 -8.27 4.12 -2.28
C GLY A 204 -7.85 2.80 -1.66
N SER A 205 -6.69 2.23 -2.00
CA SER A 205 -6.12 1.14 -1.20
C SER A 205 -5.53 1.67 0.11
N PRO A 206 -5.79 1.04 1.28
CA PRO A 206 -5.18 1.43 2.55
C PRO A 206 -3.64 1.42 2.54
N LEU A 207 -3.05 0.52 1.75
CA LEU A 207 -1.60 0.34 1.65
C LEU A 207 -0.94 1.35 0.72
N ALA A 208 -1.70 1.94 -0.21
CA ALA A 208 -1.14 2.76 -1.28
C ALA A 208 -0.36 3.97 -0.75
N ALA A 209 -0.86 4.63 0.30
CA ALA A 209 -0.22 5.82 0.85
C ALA A 209 1.17 5.50 1.43
N ILE A 210 1.33 4.37 2.13
CA ILE A 210 2.62 4.00 2.74
C ILE A 210 3.63 3.57 1.68
N MET A 211 3.16 2.98 0.58
CA MET A 211 4.02 2.61 -0.54
C MET A 211 4.43 3.81 -1.40
N ALA A 212 3.71 4.92 -1.30
CA ALA A 212 3.99 6.16 -2.03
C ALA A 212 4.97 7.08 -1.28
N ASP A 213 5.09 6.91 0.04
CA ASP A 213 6.01 7.66 0.91
C ASP A 213 7.42 7.07 0.91
#